data_AF-A0A920BHH6-F1
#
_entry.id   AF-A0A920BHH6-F1
#
_cell.length_a   1.000
_cell.length_b   1.000
_cell.length_c   1.000
_cell.angle_alpha   90.00
_cell.angle_beta   90.00
_cell.angle_gamma   90.00
#
_symmetry.space_group_name_H-M   'P 1'
#
loop_
_entity.id
_entity.type
_entity.pdbx_description
1 polymer ?
#
loop_
_entity_poly.entity_id
_entity_poly.type
_entity_poly.pdbx_seq_one_letter_code
_entity_poly.pdbx_strand_id
1 'polypeptide(L)' 'MAYHRGLDSLRKNGWRGSGFVRWDHESNRYFLFALNQLAVISREIGDYAEAERCSLFLRQLEPSWDQLQIDSL' A
#
# COMPACT_ATOMS: atom_id res chain seq x y z
N MET A 1 -7.31 -2.58 -10.13
CA MET A 1 -7.95 -1.30 -10.55
C MET A 1 -7.71 -0.15 -9.54
N ALA A 2 -8.04 -0.30 -8.25
CA ALA A 2 -7.92 0.81 -7.28
C ALA A 2 -6.47 1.25 -6.99
N TYR A 3 -5.55 0.30 -6.71
CA TYR A 3 -4.16 0.65 -6.44
C TYR A 3 -3.43 1.23 -7.67
N HIS A 4 -3.76 0.79 -8.89
CA HIS A 4 -3.21 1.39 -10.13
C HIS A 4 -3.57 2.88 -10.25
N ARG A 5 -4.81 3.27 -9.91
CA ARG A 5 -5.18 4.69 -9.85
C ARG A 5 -4.40 5.44 -8.78
N GLY A 6 -4.11 4.79 -7.65
CA GLY A 6 -3.20 5.33 -6.64
C GLY A 6 -1.77 5.52 -7.16
N LEU A 7 -1.22 4.55 -7.90
CA LEU A 7 0.08 4.66 -8.57
C LEU A 7 0.09 5.81 -9.59
N ASP A 8 -0.99 6.01 -10.33
CA ASP A 8 -1.11 7.11 -11.29
C ASP A 8 -1.14 8.47 -10.59
N SER A 9 -1.81 8.58 -9.44
CA SER A 9 -1.80 9.79 -8.61
C SER A 9 -0.40 10.07 -8.05
N LEU A 10 0.29 9.04 -7.54
CA LEU A 10 1.67 9.17 -7.09
C LEU A 10 2.60 9.64 -8.22
N ARG A 11 2.46 9.06 -9.42
CA ARG A 11 3.26 9.45 -10.59
C ARG A 11 3.02 10.90 -11.02
N LYS A 12 1.77 11.36 -10.99
CA LYS A 12 1.44 12.77 -11.24
C LYS A 12 2.11 13.70 -10.23
N ASN A 13 2.25 13.25 -8.99
CA ASN A 13 2.93 13.98 -7.91
C ASN A 13 4.46 13.73 -7.89
N GLY A 14 5.04 13.21 -8.97
CA GLY A 14 6.49 13.10 -9.15
C GLY A 14 7.12 11.83 -8.57
N TRP A 15 6.34 10.90 -8.02
CA TRP A 15 6.86 9.63 -7.54
C TRP A 15 7.26 8.73 -8.72
N ARG A 16 8.53 8.32 -8.78
CA ARG A 16 9.12 7.60 -9.92
C ARG A 16 9.30 6.10 -9.66
N GLY A 17 8.47 5.51 -8.80
CA GLY A 17 8.57 4.10 -8.45
C GLY A 17 9.66 3.76 -7.43
N SER A 18 10.20 4.76 -6.74
CA SER A 18 11.19 4.60 -5.68
C SER A 18 10.96 5.61 -4.56
N GLY A 19 11.38 5.27 -3.34
CA GLY A 19 11.21 6.10 -2.15
C GLY A 19 9.92 5.80 -1.37
N PHE A 20 9.84 6.36 -0.17
CA PHE A 20 8.72 6.16 0.75
C PHE A 20 7.45 6.88 0.29
N VAL A 21 6.32 6.29 0.63
CA VAL A 21 4.99 6.87 0.48
C VAL A 21 4.39 6.85 1.88
N ARG A 22 4.83 7.81 2.71
CA ARG A 22 4.56 7.81 4.15
C ARG A 22 3.09 8.05 4.47
N TRP A 23 2.58 7.39 5.50
CA TRP A 23 1.21 7.50 6.03
C TRP A 23 0.85 8.92 6.51
N ASP A 24 1.84 9.63 7.05
CA ASP A 24 1.66 11.00 7.58
C ASP A 24 1.10 11.95 6.52
N HIS A 25 1.45 11.74 5.25
CA HIS A 25 0.87 12.48 4.13
C HIS A 25 -0.53 11.97 3.81
N GLU A 26 -1.53 12.83 4.04
CA GLU A 26 -2.95 12.50 3.86
C GLU A 26 -3.28 11.94 2.46
N SER A 27 -2.69 12.51 1.40
CA SER A 27 -2.89 12.07 0.01
C SER A 27 -2.41 10.63 -0.26
N ASN A 28 -1.51 10.10 0.57
CA ASN A 28 -0.96 8.75 0.43
C ASN A 28 -1.83 7.69 1.10
N ARG A 29 -2.61 8.06 2.14
CA ARG A 29 -3.35 7.11 2.99
C ARG A 29 -4.31 6.23 2.20
N TYR A 30 -5.03 6.82 1.24
CA TYR A 30 -5.96 6.06 0.39
C TYR A 30 -5.23 5.00 -0.45
N PHE A 31 -4.06 5.35 -0.99
CA PHE A 31 -3.26 4.40 -1.76
C PHE A 31 -2.72 3.26 -0.89
N LEU A 32 -2.16 3.59 0.28
CA LEU A 32 -1.65 2.59 1.23
C LEU A 32 -2.76 1.65 1.70
N PHE A 33 -3.93 2.20 2.04
CA PHE A 33 -5.10 1.42 2.42
C PHE A 33 -5.58 0.52 1.28
N ALA A 34 -5.69 1.03 0.06
CA ALA A 34 -6.09 0.23 -1.10
C ALA A 34 -5.08 -0.90 -1.41
N LEU A 35 -3.79 -0.66 -1.20
CA LEU A 35 -2.73 -1.67 -1.34
C LEU A 35 -2.84 -2.75 -0.25
N ASN A 36 -3.10 -2.35 0.99
CA ASN A 36 -3.36 -3.29 2.09
C ASN A 36 -4.60 -4.16 1.82
N GLN A 37 -5.71 -3.57 1.39
CA GLN A 37 -6.93 -4.31 1.08
C GLN A 37 -6.73 -5.28 -0.08
N LEU A 38 -5.91 -4.93 -1.07
CA LEU A 38 -5.54 -5.87 -2.13
C LEU A 38 -4.80 -7.08 -1.54
N ALA A 39 -3.83 -6.86 -0.64
CA ALA A 39 -3.10 -7.95 0.01
C ALA A 39 -4.04 -8.89 0.79
N VAL A 40 -5.00 -8.32 1.54
CA VAL A 40 -6.01 -9.08 2.30
C VAL A 40 -6.89 -9.91 1.37
N ILE A 41 -7.48 -9.28 0.34
CA ILE A 41 -8.38 -9.96 -0.60
C ILE A 41 -7.63 -11.06 -1.37
N SER A 42 -6.40 -10.79 -1.84
CA SER A 42 -5.56 -11.79 -2.50
C SER A 42 -5.35 -13.01 -1.61
N ARG A 43 -5.13 -12.81 -0.31
CA ARG A 43 -5.00 -13.91 0.64
C ARG A 43 -6.31 -14.68 0.81
N GLU A 44 -7.45 -13.99 0.90
CA GLU A 44 -8.76 -14.61 1.04
C GLU A 44 -9.16 -15.48 -0.16
N ILE A 45 -8.79 -15.08 -1.38
CA ILE A 45 -9.06 -15.85 -2.60
C ILE A 45 -8.02 -16.94 -2.89
N GLY A 46 -7.01 -17.09 -2.02
CA GLY A 46 -5.95 -18.09 -2.15
C GLY A 46 -4.76 -17.70 -3.05
N ASP A 47 -4.69 -16.45 -3.52
CA ASP A 47 -3.54 -15.90 -4.23
C ASP A 47 -2.49 -15.37 -3.24
N TYR A 48 -1.81 -16.30 -2.58
CA TYR A 48 -0.80 -15.99 -1.57
C TYR A 48 0.42 -15.26 -2.14
N ALA A 49 0.77 -15.52 -3.40
CA ALA A 49 1.91 -14.88 -4.05
C ALA A 49 1.66 -13.38 -4.25
N GLU A 50 0.46 -13.00 -4.71
CA GLU A 50 0.09 -11.60 -4.84
C GLU A 50 -0.08 -10.91 -3.48
N ALA A 51 -0.65 -11.61 -2.50
CA ALA A 51 -0.76 -11.11 -1.14
C ALA A 51 0.61 -10.76 -0.53
N GLU A 52 1.60 -11.64 -0.73
CA GLU A 52 2.98 -11.41 -0.26
C GLU A 52 3.63 -10.24 -0.99
N ARG A 53 3.51 -10.16 -2.32
CA ARG A 53 4.04 -9.03 -3.10
C ARG A 53 3.45 -7.70 -2.65
N CYS A 54 2.14 -7.62 -2.48
CA CYS A 54 1.47 -6.40 -2.03
C CYS A 54 1.90 -6.00 -0.62
N SER A 55 2.00 -6.97 0.30
CA SER A 55 2.43 -6.73 1.68
C SER A 55 3.90 -6.26 1.77
N LEU A 56 4.79 -6.89 1.00
CA LEU A 56 6.20 -6.48 0.92
C LEU A 56 6.33 -5.08 0.34
N PHE A 57 5.60 -4.81 -0.75
CA PHE A 57 5.62 -3.49 -1.37
C PHE A 57 5.09 -2.41 -0.42
N LEU A 58 4.03 -2.69 0.33
CA LEU A 58 3.49 -1.79 1.34
C LEU A 58 4.52 -1.45 2.43
N ARG A 59 5.24 -2.44 2.95
CA ARG A 59 6.32 -2.22 3.95
C ARG A 59 7.52 -1.46 3.39
N GLN A 60 7.81 -1.59 2.09
CA GLN A 60 8.84 -0.79 1.44
C GLN A 60 8.44 0.68 1.33
N LEU A 61 7.15 0.95 1.13
CA LEU A 61 6.60 2.29 1.01
C LEU A 61 6.42 2.97 2.37
N GLU A 62 5.93 2.22 3.36
CA GLU A 62 5.72 2.66 4.74
C GLU A 62 6.26 1.60 5.72
N PRO A 63 7.53 1.71 6.15
CA PRO A 63 8.14 0.75 7.07
C PRO A 63 7.46 0.65 8.45
N SER A 64 6.73 1.68 8.86
CA SER A 64 5.98 1.70 10.13
C SER A 64 4.57 1.13 10.00
N TRP A 65 4.21 0.56 8.85
CA TRP A 65 2.84 0.09 8.58
C TRP A 65 2.29 -0.87 9.62
N ASP A 66 3.11 -1.84 10.06
CA ASP A 66 2.67 -2.84 11.03
C ASP A 66 2.30 -2.21 12.40
N GLN A 67 2.97 -1.12 12.78
CA GLN A 67 2.66 -0.36 14.00
C GLN A 67 1.35 0.41 13.84
N LEU A 68 1.15 1.05 12.68
CA LEU A 68 -0.08 1.80 12.36
C LEU A 68 -1.33 0.91 12.39
N GLN A 69 -1.20 -0.37 12.04
CA GLN A 69 -2.31 -1.32 12.14
C GLN A 69 -2.67 -1.67 13.58
N ILE A 70 -1.68 -1.81 14.46
CA ILE A 70 -1.90 -2.10 15.88
C ILE A 70 -2.63 -0.93 16.55
N ASP A 71 -2.22 0.31 16.22
CA ASP A 71 -2.83 1.52 16.78
C ASP A 71 -4.27 1.78 16.29
N SER A 72 -4.70 1.08 15.23
CA SER A 72 -6.03 1.21 14.60
C SER A 72 -7.04 0.15 15.07
N LEU A 73 -6.64 -0.74 15.98
CA LEU A 73 -7.48 -1.78 16.61
C LEU A 73 -7.95 -1.35 18.01
#